data_AF-A0A7V6D3Y5-F1
#
_entry.id   AF-A0A7V6D3Y5-F1
#
_cell.length_a   1.000
_cell.length_b   1.000
_cell.length_c   1.000
_cell.angle_alpha   90.00
_cell.angle_beta   90.00
_cell.angle_gamma   90.00
#
_symmetry.space_group_name_H-M   'P 1'
#
loop_
_entity.id
_entity.type
_entity.pdbx_description
1 polymer ?
#
loop_
_entity_poly.entity_id
_entity_poly.type
_entity_poly.pdbx_seq_one_letter_code
_entity_poly.pdbx_strand_id
1 'polypeptide(L)'
;MADEPIAGARPAADPPNERPASRRGRQGEVRVFGNWCKGCGLCIAFCPRDVFVAGADGHPLVVYPERCTACMWCVEHCPDLAITVEPAPEPKERRDAA
;
A
#
# COMPACT_ATOMS: atom_id res chain seq x y z
N MET A 1 -11.96 -0.74 -38.23
CA MET A 1 -10.57 -0.90 -37.74
C MET A 1 -10.09 0.48 -37.29
N ALA A 2 -10.69 1.02 -36.24
CA ALA A 2 -10.36 2.34 -35.70
C ALA A 2 -9.60 2.11 -34.40
N ASP A 3 -8.31 2.45 -34.46
CA ASP A 3 -7.37 2.55 -33.36
C ASP A 3 -7.78 3.77 -32.52
N GLU A 4 -8.39 3.55 -31.36
CA GLU A 4 -8.54 4.61 -30.35
C GLU A 4 -7.47 4.43 -29.27
N PRO A 5 -6.66 5.46 -28.97
CA PRO A 5 -5.66 5.38 -27.92
C PRO A 5 -6.37 5.43 -26.56
N ILE A 6 -6.32 4.33 -25.81
CA ILE A 6 -6.73 4.30 -24.39
C ILE A 6 -5.74 5.10 -23.52
N ALA A 7 -5.76 6.42 -23.63
CA ALA A 7 -5.10 7.32 -22.70
C ALA A 7 -5.88 7.33 -21.37
N GLY A 8 -5.77 6.24 -20.62
CA GLY A 8 -6.32 6.11 -19.27
C GLY A 8 -5.47 6.86 -18.26
N ALA A 9 -5.55 8.19 -18.25
CA ALA A 9 -5.06 8.98 -17.14
C ALA A 9 -5.82 8.55 -15.87
N ARG A 10 -5.09 8.05 -14.87
CA ARG A 10 -5.66 7.73 -13.55
C ARG A 10 -6.34 9.00 -13.03
N PRO A 11 -7.65 9.01 -12.73
CA PRO A 11 -8.23 10.10 -11.97
C PRO A 11 -7.49 10.19 -10.63
N ALA A 12 -7.27 11.42 -10.17
CA ALA A 12 -6.66 11.68 -8.88
C ALA A 12 -7.40 10.88 -7.81
N ALA A 13 -6.61 10.22 -6.95
CA ALA A 13 -7.07 9.42 -5.82
C ALA A 13 -8.22 10.12 -5.07
N ASP A 14 -9.24 9.35 -4.69
CA ASP A 14 -10.37 9.83 -3.89
C ASP A 14 -9.90 10.73 -2.72
N PRO A 15 -10.64 11.81 -2.41
CA PRO A 15 -10.31 12.65 -1.28
C PRO A 15 -10.31 11.80 0.00
N PRO A 16 -9.31 11.97 0.88
CA PRO A 16 -9.20 11.18 2.09
C PRO A 16 -10.42 11.45 2.98
N ASN A 17 -11.18 10.39 3.25
CA ASN A 17 -12.21 10.26 4.28
C ASN A 17 -12.08 11.32 5.40
N GLU A 18 -13.12 12.14 5.57
CA GLU A 18 -13.26 13.36 6.38
C GLU A 18 -13.08 13.19 7.92
N ARG A 19 -12.45 12.09 8.37
CA ARG A 19 -12.07 11.88 9.78
C ARG A 19 -10.79 12.64 10.12
N PRO A 20 -10.76 13.42 11.23
CA PRO A 20 -9.69 14.39 11.51
C PRO A 20 -8.28 13.80 11.43
N ALA A 21 -7.43 14.48 10.67
CA ALA A 21 -6.07 14.07 10.28
C ALA A 21 -5.00 14.21 11.39
N SER A 22 -5.38 14.25 12.66
CA SER A 22 -4.47 14.78 13.69
C SER A 22 -3.52 13.77 14.35
N ARG A 23 -3.66 12.44 14.20
CA ARG A 23 -2.75 11.45 14.87
C ARG A 23 -2.56 10.09 14.20
N ARG A 24 -2.61 9.95 12.87
CA ARG A 24 -2.42 8.62 12.25
C ARG A 24 -0.94 8.37 11.94
N GLY A 25 -0.24 7.73 12.89
CA GLY A 25 1.05 7.07 12.62
C GLY A 25 0.89 5.91 11.62
N ARG A 26 1.93 5.10 11.43
CA ARG A 26 1.89 3.89 10.59
C ARG A 26 0.65 3.05 10.98
N GLN A 27 -0.27 2.84 10.04
CA GLN A 27 -1.52 2.11 10.30
C GLN A 27 -1.42 0.62 9.94
N GLY A 28 -0.32 0.20 9.31
CA GLY A 28 -0.06 -1.21 9.10
C GLY A 28 1.41 -1.53 8.87
N GLU A 29 1.79 -2.77 9.15
CA GLU A 29 3.09 -3.35 8.86
C GLU A 29 2.98 -4.22 7.61
N VAL A 30 3.78 -3.92 6.59
CA VAL A 30 3.77 -4.64 5.31
C VAL A 30 5.04 -5.46 5.13
N ARG A 31 4.89 -6.69 4.63
CA ARG A 31 5.99 -7.63 4.40
C ARG A 31 5.86 -8.27 3.02
N VAL A 32 7.00 -8.45 2.35
CA VAL A 32 7.10 -9.14 1.06
C VAL A 32 7.91 -10.42 1.26
N PHE A 33 7.36 -11.54 0.83
CA PHE A 33 8.02 -12.84 0.86
C PHE A 33 8.78 -13.06 -0.45
N GLY A 34 10.07 -12.71 -0.45
CA GLY A 34 10.92 -12.70 -1.65
C GLY A 34 10.91 -14.02 -2.44
N ASN A 35 10.89 -15.18 -1.75
CA ASN A 35 10.87 -16.49 -2.40
C ASN A 35 9.59 -16.76 -3.22
N TRP A 36 8.51 -16.04 -2.93
CA TRP A 36 7.21 -16.22 -3.59
C TRP A 36 6.95 -15.12 -4.62
N CYS A 37 7.56 -13.96 -4.43
CA CYS A 37 7.44 -12.83 -5.33
C CYS A 37 8.08 -13.15 -6.71
N LYS A 38 7.40 -12.74 -7.78
CA LYS A 38 7.91 -12.86 -9.17
C LYS A 38 8.42 -11.56 -9.76
N GLY A 39 8.43 -10.45 -8.99
CA GLY A 39 8.89 -9.15 -9.47
C GLY A 39 7.94 -8.46 -10.46
N CYS A 40 6.63 -8.73 -10.40
CA CYS A 40 5.66 -8.16 -11.35
C CYS A 40 5.42 -6.64 -11.20
N GLY A 41 5.83 -6.03 -10.09
CA GLY A 41 5.76 -4.58 -9.87
C GLY A 41 4.36 -4.00 -9.60
N LEU A 42 3.29 -4.82 -9.56
CA LEU A 42 1.92 -4.33 -9.33
C LEU A 42 1.76 -3.58 -8.00
N CYS A 43 2.42 -4.07 -6.94
CA CYS A 43 2.43 -3.39 -5.64
C CYS A 43 3.08 -2.00 -5.68
N ILE A 44 4.08 -1.80 -6.54
CA ILE A 44 4.73 -0.50 -6.76
C ILE A 44 3.76 0.44 -7.50
N ALA A 45 3.10 -0.05 -8.55
CA ALA A 45 2.20 0.77 -9.37
C ALA A 45 0.93 1.22 -8.62
N PHE A 46 0.37 0.37 -7.76
CA PHE A 46 -0.91 0.61 -7.11
C PHE A 46 -0.85 1.10 -5.67
N CYS A 47 0.32 1.13 -5.03
CA CYS A 47 0.41 1.64 -3.66
C CYS A 47 0.10 3.15 -3.63
N PRO A 48 -1.00 3.61 -3.00
CA PRO A 48 -1.36 5.04 -2.99
C PRO A 48 -0.45 5.90 -2.10
N ARG A 49 0.46 5.25 -1.35
CA ARG A 49 1.38 5.88 -0.40
C ARG A 49 2.85 5.67 -0.78
N ASP A 50 3.11 5.08 -1.95
CA ASP A 50 4.45 4.81 -2.49
C ASP A 50 5.37 4.09 -1.49
N VAL A 51 4.86 3.05 -0.82
CA VAL A 51 5.62 2.28 0.18
C VAL A 51 6.74 1.46 -0.47
N PHE A 52 6.53 1.04 -1.72
CA PHE A 52 7.43 0.14 -2.45
C PHE A 52 8.27 0.89 -3.48
N VAL A 53 9.50 0.45 -3.67
CA VAL A 53 10.41 0.89 -4.76
C VAL A 53 10.93 -0.33 -5.49
N ALA A 54 11.22 -0.21 -6.79
CA ALA A 54 11.86 -1.29 -7.54
C ALA A 54 13.31 -1.49 -7.08
N GLY A 55 13.65 -2.72 -6.68
CA GLY A 55 15.02 -3.15 -6.46
C GLY A 55 15.79 -3.34 -7.77
N ALA A 56 17.11 -3.50 -7.67
CA ALA A 56 17.97 -3.74 -8.83
C ALA A 56 17.67 -5.06 -9.56
N ASP A 57 17.07 -6.02 -8.85
CA ASP A 57 16.64 -7.33 -9.34
C ASP A 57 15.18 -7.34 -9.83
N GLY A 58 14.54 -6.16 -9.91
CA GLY A 58 13.13 -6.01 -10.28
C GLY A 58 12.13 -6.38 -9.18
N HIS A 59 12.59 -6.86 -8.02
CA HIS A 59 11.71 -7.18 -6.90
C HIS A 59 11.37 -5.92 -6.10
N PRO A 60 10.17 -5.83 -5.52
CA PRO A 60 9.78 -4.67 -4.73
C PRO A 60 10.52 -4.65 -3.38
N LEU A 61 11.05 -3.49 -3.03
CA LEU A 61 11.63 -3.18 -1.73
C LEU A 61 10.66 -2.33 -0.92
N VAL A 62 10.43 -2.69 0.33
CA VAL A 62 9.63 -1.88 1.29
C VAL A 62 10.52 -0.77 1.85
N VAL A 63 10.52 0.40 1.21
CA VAL A 63 11.41 1.52 1.57
C VAL A 63 10.76 2.48 2.56
N TYR A 64 9.43 2.65 2.49
CA TYR A 64 8.69 3.58 3.35
C TYR A 64 7.57 2.88 4.15
N PRO A 65 7.90 1.87 4.97
CA PRO A 65 6.89 1.10 5.72
C PRO A 65 6.02 1.98 6.63
N GLU A 66 6.55 3.10 7.12
CA GLU A 66 5.85 4.08 7.96
C GLU A 66 4.67 4.77 7.26
N ARG A 67 4.65 4.77 5.92
CA ARG A 67 3.56 5.36 5.12
C ARG A 67 2.40 4.40 4.89
N CYS A 68 2.55 3.12 5.25
CA CYS A 68 1.52 2.11 5.06
C CYS A 68 0.25 2.47 5.85
N THR A 69 -0.87 2.54 5.13
CA THR A 69 -2.21 2.84 5.67
C THR A 69 -3.06 1.60 5.90
N ALA A 70 -2.47 0.40 5.80
CA ALA A 70 -3.20 -0.87 5.82
C ALA A 70 -4.35 -0.98 4.80
N CYS A 71 -4.22 -0.33 3.63
CA CYS A 71 -5.27 -0.29 2.60
C CYS A 71 -5.46 -1.60 1.80
N MET A 72 -4.62 -2.61 2.03
CA MET A 72 -4.69 -3.94 1.41
C MET A 72 -4.54 -4.04 -0.13
N TRP A 73 -4.41 -2.93 -0.86
CA TRP A 73 -4.26 -2.93 -2.33
C TRP A 73 -3.15 -3.85 -2.86
N CYS A 74 -1.99 -3.82 -2.20
CA CYS A 74 -0.85 -4.66 -2.60
C CYS A 74 -1.09 -6.15 -2.37
N VAL A 75 -1.92 -6.52 -1.40
CA VAL A 75 -2.30 -7.92 -1.13
C VAL A 75 -3.29 -8.39 -2.20
N GLU A 76 -4.35 -7.61 -2.44
CA GLU A 76 -5.41 -7.93 -3.40
C GLU A 76 -4.87 -8.11 -4.83
N HIS A 77 -3.88 -7.31 -5.22
CA HIS A 77 -3.33 -7.32 -6.57
C HIS A 77 -2.07 -8.17 -6.71
N CYS A 78 -1.65 -8.90 -5.67
CA CYS A 78 -0.50 -9.78 -5.78
C CYS A 78 -0.96 -11.13 -6.36
N PRO A 79 -0.61 -11.47 -7.62
CA PRO A 79 -1.04 -12.74 -8.23
C PRO A 79 -0.42 -13.96 -7.55
N ASP A 80 0.72 -13.77 -6.87
CA ASP A 80 1.48 -14.82 -6.19
C ASP A 80 1.22 -14.88 -4.68
N LEU A 81 0.33 -14.01 -4.16
CA LEU A 81 0.03 -13.91 -2.72
C LEU A 81 1.29 -13.74 -1.85
N ALA A 82 2.31 -13.07 -2.38
CA ALA A 82 3.63 -12.91 -1.75
C ALA A 82 3.73 -11.70 -0.80
N ILE A 83 2.60 -11.07 -0.44
CA ILE A 83 2.58 -9.85 0.38
C ILE A 83 1.57 -10.01 1.51
N THR A 84 1.97 -9.62 2.73
CA THR A 84 1.07 -9.49 3.88
C THR A 84 1.07 -8.08 4.41
N VAL A 85 -0.06 -7.70 5.01
CA VAL A 85 -0.24 -6.43 5.71
C VAL A 85 -0.94 -6.73 7.02
N GLU A 86 -0.32 -6.36 8.14
CA GLU A 86 -0.91 -6.44 9.47
C GLU A 86 -1.33 -5.03 9.92
N PRO A 87 -2.59 -4.79 10.32
CA PRO A 87 -3.00 -3.49 10.83
C PRO A 87 -2.29 -3.19 12.15
N ALA A 88 -1.93 -1.92 12.35
CA ALA A 88 -1.36 -1.48 13.61
C ALA A 88 -2.38 -1.70 14.75
N PRO A 89 -1.91 -2.10 15.95
CA PRO A 89 -2.81 -2.30 17.08
C PRO A 89 -3.59 -1.01 17.37
N GLU A 90 -4.89 -1.13 17.58
CA GLU A 90 -5.76 -0.03 18.00
C GLU A 90 -5.10 0.70 19.20
N PRO A 91 -4.98 2.04 19.17
CA PRO A 91 -4.48 2.77 20.32
C PRO A 91 -5.39 2.47 21.50
N LYS A 92 -4.87 1.86 22.58
CA LYS A 92 -5.61 1.72 23.84
C LYS A 92 -6.16 3.09 24.21
N GLU A 93 -7.48 3.25 24.13
CA GLU A 93 -8.16 4.45 24.56
C GLU A 93 -7.68 4.78 25.97
N ARG A 94 -7.26 6.03 26.18
CA ARG A 94 -7.00 6.58 27.51
C ARG A 94 -8.33 6.61 28.27
N ARG A 95 -8.74 5.46 28.81
CA ARG A 95 -9.82 5.33 29.78
C ARG A 95 -9.33 5.69 31.20
N ASP A 96 -8.39 6.64 31.28
CA ASP A 96 -7.78 7.17 32.50
C ASP A 96 -7.89 8.71 32.57
N ALA A 97 -8.80 9.31 31.79
CA ALA A 97 -9.12 10.72 31.93
C ALA A 97 -10.50 10.87 32.58
N ALA A 98 -10.44 11.00 33.92
CA ALA A 98 -11.47 11.41 34.89
C ALA A 98 -12.49 10.36 35.34
#